data_AF-T0YQE6-F1
#
_entry.id   AF-T0YQE6-F1
#
_cell.length_a   1.000
_cell.length_b   1.000
_cell.length_c   1.000
_cell.angle_alpha   90.00
_cell.angle_beta   90.00
_cell.angle_gamma   90.00
#
_symmetry.space_group_name_H-M   'P 1'
#
loop_
_entity.id
_entity.type
_entity.pdbx_description
1 polymer ?
#
loop_
_entity_poly.entity_id
_entity_poly.type
_entity_poly.pdbx_seq_one_letter_code
_entity_poly.pdbx_strand_id
1 'polypeptide(L)'
;TITAENLDQAEGIISLAKDLNVSVNFQIAYDYTTAEKEAPTKKLLKNTIQMLLAAKQSGVPIMNTKEYFSTILDSWYNGLSWACKPWLTINIDTTGKIVMPCYVLNEYSGESIVWETNIPAMWKSFGWSEFESCNKCALACYLEPSLFSWTKPSMVKSRIIDSVSSYVTGAVAH
;
A
#
# COMPACT_ATOMS: atom_id res chain seq x y z
N THR A 1 -9.01 3.44 8.63
CA THR A 1 -8.34 4.50 7.86
C THR A 1 -8.32 5.77 8.69
N ILE A 2 -7.18 6.46 8.75
CA ILE A 2 -6.97 7.71 9.45
C ILE A 2 -7.29 8.87 8.51
N THR A 3 -8.22 9.72 8.89
CA THR A 3 -8.68 10.92 8.17
C THR A 3 -8.51 12.16 9.06
N ALA A 4 -8.83 13.33 8.52
CA ALA A 4 -8.88 14.56 9.32
C ALA A 4 -9.86 14.49 10.50
N GLU A 5 -10.91 13.68 10.35
CA GLU A 5 -12.05 13.61 11.26
C GLU A 5 -11.84 12.60 12.41
N ASN A 6 -10.88 11.69 12.30
CA ASN A 6 -10.75 10.56 13.24
C ASN A 6 -9.33 10.27 13.73
N LEU A 7 -8.35 11.13 13.41
CA LEU A 7 -6.95 10.92 13.81
C LEU A 7 -6.73 10.87 15.33
N ASP A 8 -7.61 11.52 16.08
CA ASP A 8 -7.66 11.56 17.54
C ASP A 8 -8.14 10.22 18.14
N GLN A 9 -8.84 9.41 17.34
CA GLN A 9 -9.37 8.10 17.76
C GLN A 9 -8.32 6.97 17.65
N ALA A 10 -7.14 7.23 17.09
CA ALA A 10 -6.13 6.20 16.82
C ALA A 10 -5.69 5.43 18.09
N GLU A 11 -5.54 6.12 19.23
CA GLU A 11 -5.22 5.48 20.52
C GLU A 11 -6.36 4.62 21.06
N GLY A 12 -7.60 5.10 20.89
CA GLY A 12 -8.80 4.34 21.26
C GLY A 12 -8.92 3.04 20.46
N ILE A 13 -8.63 3.10 19.15
CA ILE A 13 -8.60 1.92 18.28
C ILE A 13 -7.50 0.93 18.70
N ILE A 14 -6.31 1.43 19.09
CA ILE A 14 -5.25 0.58 19.63
C ILE A 14 -5.72 -0.13 20.90
N SER A 15 -6.35 0.58 21.82
CA SER A 15 -6.85 0.03 23.08
C SER A 15 -7.90 -1.04 22.81
N LEU A 16 -8.86 -0.76 21.93
CA LEU A 16 -9.86 -1.71 21.49
C LEU A 16 -9.25 -2.98 20.88
N ALA A 17 -8.23 -2.83 20.02
CA ALA A 17 -7.54 -3.97 19.41
C ALA A 17 -6.86 -4.87 20.46
N LYS A 18 -6.28 -4.28 21.51
CA LYS A 18 -5.74 -5.03 22.66
C LYS A 18 -6.83 -5.78 23.42
N ASP A 19 -7.93 -5.10 23.74
CA ASP A 19 -9.04 -5.68 24.50
C ASP A 19 -9.69 -6.86 23.75
N LEU A 20 -9.78 -6.74 22.43
CA LEU A 20 -10.29 -7.79 21.55
C LEU A 20 -9.25 -8.87 21.19
N ASN A 21 -7.99 -8.71 21.61
CA ASN A 21 -6.86 -9.57 21.25
C ASN A 21 -6.72 -9.78 19.72
N VAL A 22 -6.82 -8.68 18.97
CA VAL A 22 -6.65 -8.64 17.52
C VAL A 22 -5.57 -7.64 17.11
N SER A 23 -5.07 -7.78 15.89
CA SER A 23 -4.16 -6.80 15.30
C SER A 23 -4.92 -5.76 14.47
N VAL A 24 -4.42 -4.53 14.45
CA VAL A 24 -5.01 -3.42 13.68
C VAL A 24 -4.06 -2.92 12.61
N ASN A 25 -4.59 -2.64 11.41
CA ASN A 25 -3.89 -1.97 10.34
C ASN A 25 -4.43 -0.54 10.16
N PHE A 26 -3.53 0.44 10.15
CA PHE A 26 -3.85 1.83 9.89
C PHE A 26 -3.47 2.19 8.46
N GLN A 27 -4.46 2.58 7.66
CA GLN A 27 -4.23 3.23 6.38
C GLN A 27 -4.40 4.73 6.56
N ILE A 28 -3.45 5.54 6.08
CA ILE A 28 -3.57 6.99 6.10
C ILE A 28 -4.31 7.44 4.86
N ALA A 29 -5.40 8.17 5.03
CA ALA A 29 -6.11 8.79 3.92
C ALA A 29 -5.21 9.84 3.25
N TYR A 30 -5.32 9.91 1.94
CA TYR A 30 -4.74 10.95 1.11
C TYR A 30 -5.88 11.68 0.40
N ASP A 31 -5.63 12.94 0.04
CA ASP A 31 -6.59 13.78 -0.64
C ASP A 31 -6.64 13.41 -2.14
N TYR A 32 -7.80 12.91 -2.59
CA TYR A 32 -8.03 12.53 -3.99
C TYR A 32 -8.37 13.72 -4.89
N THR A 33 -8.76 14.87 -4.34
CA THR A 33 -9.46 15.91 -5.12
C THR A 33 -8.60 17.13 -5.46
N THR A 34 -7.53 17.43 -4.71
CA THR A 34 -6.73 18.63 -4.97
C THR A 34 -5.23 18.50 -4.69
N ALA A 35 -4.79 17.46 -3.99
CA ALA A 35 -3.51 17.49 -3.25
C ALA A 35 -3.37 18.67 -2.26
N GLU A 36 -4.43 19.46 -2.00
CA GLU A 36 -4.51 20.53 -0.99
C GLU A 36 -5.97 20.91 -0.63
N LYS A 37 -6.60 20.15 0.29
CA LYS A 37 -7.56 20.52 1.36
C LYS A 37 -8.49 19.31 1.56
N GLU A 38 -8.47 18.50 2.61
CA GLU A 38 -8.04 18.66 3.99
C GLU A 38 -7.28 17.38 4.40
N ALA A 39 -5.96 17.39 4.24
CA ALA A 39 -5.15 16.59 5.13
C ALA A 39 -5.46 17.07 6.55
N PRO A 40 -5.56 16.18 7.56
CA PRO A 40 -5.55 16.65 8.94
C PRO A 40 -4.43 17.66 9.10
N THR A 41 -4.64 18.76 9.83
CA THR A 41 -3.62 19.82 9.98
C THR A 41 -2.25 19.16 10.04
N LYS A 42 -1.36 19.42 9.08
CA LYS A 42 -0.14 18.61 8.81
C LYS A 42 0.57 18.16 10.10
N LYS A 43 0.57 19.03 11.11
CA LYS A 43 1.05 18.77 12.46
C LYS A 43 0.31 17.65 13.23
N LEU A 44 -1.02 17.66 13.30
CA LEU A 44 -1.81 16.62 13.97
C LEU A 44 -1.60 15.25 13.31
N LEU A 45 -1.63 15.17 11.98
CA LEU A 45 -1.36 13.92 11.29
C LEU A 45 0.06 13.42 11.59
N LYS A 46 1.07 14.30 11.52
CA LYS A 46 2.45 13.97 11.88
C LYS A 46 2.53 13.38 13.30
N ASN A 47 1.91 14.04 14.27
CA ASN A 47 1.89 13.58 15.65
C ASN A 47 1.22 12.21 15.80
N THR A 48 0.08 11.99 15.14
CA THR A 48 -0.59 10.68 15.14
C THR A 48 0.31 9.59 14.55
N ILE A 49 0.98 9.85 13.41
CA ILE A 49 1.90 8.88 12.80
C ILE A 49 3.09 8.58 13.72
N GLN A 50 3.65 9.59 14.40
CA GLN A 50 4.71 9.42 15.38
C GLN A 50 4.26 8.57 16.58
N MET A 51 3.04 8.81 17.09
CA MET A 51 2.44 7.99 18.15
C MET A 51 2.29 6.53 17.70
N LEU A 52 1.79 6.28 16.49
CA LEU A 52 1.64 4.92 15.95
C LEU A 52 2.98 4.20 15.80
N LEU A 53 4.00 4.90 15.32
CA LEU A 53 5.37 4.38 15.23
C LEU A 53 5.90 3.99 16.62
N ALA A 54 5.74 4.87 17.62
CA ALA A 54 6.15 4.59 18.99
C ALA A 54 5.39 3.39 19.57
N ALA A 55 4.06 3.33 19.38
CA ALA A 55 3.24 2.20 19.80
C ALA A 55 3.69 0.88 19.16
N LYS A 56 3.97 0.88 17.84
CA LYS A 56 4.52 -0.29 17.14
C LYS A 56 5.88 -0.71 17.70
N GLN A 57 6.75 0.24 18.05
CA GLN A 57 8.05 -0.03 18.66
C GLN A 57 7.91 -0.62 20.07
N SER A 58 6.87 -0.24 20.82
CA SER A 58 6.55 -0.80 22.14
C SER A 58 5.82 -2.15 22.11
N GLY A 59 5.61 -2.76 20.94
CA GLY A 59 5.01 -4.10 20.82
C GLY A 59 3.49 -4.13 20.86
N VAL A 60 2.83 -2.99 20.66
CA VAL A 60 1.36 -2.93 20.46
C VAL A 60 0.97 -3.72 19.20
N PRO A 61 -0.22 -4.36 19.15
CA PRO A 61 -0.67 -5.20 18.02
C PRO A 61 -1.06 -4.38 16.77
N ILE A 62 -0.14 -3.53 16.29
CA ILE A 62 -0.25 -2.83 15.01
C ILE A 62 0.38 -3.72 13.94
N MET A 63 -0.36 -4.00 12.87
CA MET A 63 0.11 -4.79 11.74
C MET A 63 1.19 -4.07 10.93
N ASN A 64 0.99 -2.77 10.70
CA ASN A 64 1.92 -1.94 9.93
C ASN A 64 3.36 -2.08 10.45
N THR A 65 4.34 -2.02 9.56
CA THR A 65 5.77 -2.04 9.88
C THR A 65 6.23 -0.68 10.41
N LYS A 66 7.41 -0.66 11.04
CA LYS A 66 8.03 0.61 11.45
C LYS A 66 8.41 1.42 10.21
N GLU A 67 8.87 0.74 9.17
CA GLU A 67 9.31 1.29 7.90
C GLU A 67 8.15 1.99 7.17
N TYR A 68 6.93 1.47 7.25
CA TYR A 68 5.74 2.13 6.69
C TYR A 68 5.55 3.52 7.29
N PHE A 69 5.49 3.63 8.62
CA PHE A 69 5.31 4.92 9.29
C PHE A 69 6.50 5.85 9.08
N SER A 70 7.73 5.35 9.18
CA SER A 70 8.94 6.14 8.93
C SER A 70 8.97 6.68 7.51
N THR A 71 8.65 5.87 6.50
CA THR A 71 8.64 6.28 5.10
C THR A 71 7.66 7.43 4.86
N ILE A 72 6.49 7.40 5.48
CA ILE A 72 5.49 8.48 5.37
C ILE A 72 5.99 9.73 6.08
N LEU A 73 6.56 9.59 7.29
CA LEU A 73 7.14 10.72 8.01
C LEU A 73 8.24 11.41 7.21
N ASP A 74 9.13 10.61 6.62
CA ASP A 74 10.26 11.06 5.85
C ASP A 74 9.85 11.75 4.55
N SER A 75 8.94 11.11 3.80
CA SER A 75 8.44 11.61 2.53
C SER A 75 7.60 12.88 2.67
N TRP A 76 6.67 12.89 3.62
CA TRP A 76 5.68 13.98 3.71
C TRP A 76 6.14 15.16 4.56
N TYR A 77 7.11 14.95 5.47
CA TYR A 77 7.51 15.98 6.43
C TYR A 77 9.01 16.28 6.47
N ASN A 78 9.87 15.38 6.00
CA ASN A 78 11.34 15.56 6.06
C ASN A 78 12.00 15.71 4.68
N GLY A 79 11.22 15.69 3.59
CA GLY A 79 11.72 15.88 2.23
C GLY A 79 12.47 14.69 1.64
N LEU A 80 12.39 13.52 2.28
CA LEU A 80 13.05 12.29 1.85
C LEU A 80 12.05 11.40 1.10
N SER A 81 12.02 11.55 -0.22
CA SER A 81 11.11 10.79 -1.09
C SER A 81 11.45 9.29 -1.09
N TRP A 82 10.43 8.44 -1.16
CA TRP A 82 10.61 7.01 -1.46
C TRP A 82 10.36 6.75 -2.95
N ALA A 83 10.96 5.67 -3.44
CA ALA A 83 10.78 5.22 -4.81
C ALA A 83 9.45 4.47 -4.95
N CYS A 84 8.46 5.10 -5.58
CA CYS A 84 7.21 4.45 -5.90
C CYS A 84 7.40 3.41 -7.01
N LYS A 85 6.82 2.23 -6.79
CA LYS A 85 6.96 1.03 -7.63
C LYS A 85 5.60 0.53 -8.12
N PRO A 86 4.79 1.34 -8.83
CA PRO A 86 3.40 0.95 -9.12
C PRO A 86 3.31 -0.30 -10.00
N TRP A 87 4.43 -0.66 -10.64
CA TRP A 87 4.69 -1.94 -11.29
C TRP A 87 4.77 -3.16 -10.34
N LEU A 88 4.46 -3.06 -9.05
CA LEU A 88 4.37 -4.28 -8.22
C LEU A 88 2.99 -4.95 -8.29
N THR A 89 1.98 -4.26 -8.80
CA THR A 89 0.59 -4.74 -8.81
C THR A 89 -0.10 -4.40 -10.12
N ILE A 90 -0.99 -5.26 -10.58
CA ILE A 90 -1.98 -4.94 -11.61
C ILE A 90 -3.33 -4.84 -10.90
N ASN A 91 -3.95 -3.66 -10.96
CA ASN A 91 -5.29 -3.46 -10.42
C ASN A 91 -6.30 -3.70 -11.53
N ILE A 92 -7.36 -4.45 -11.22
CA ILE A 92 -8.44 -4.77 -12.16
C ILE A 92 -9.74 -4.38 -11.46
N ASP A 93 -10.55 -3.56 -12.12
CA ASP A 93 -11.85 -3.16 -11.59
C ASP A 93 -12.89 -4.30 -11.67
N THR A 94 -14.08 -4.06 -11.13
CA THR A 94 -15.17 -5.04 -11.11
C THR A 94 -15.73 -5.39 -12.49
N THR A 95 -15.43 -4.57 -13.51
CA THR A 95 -15.81 -4.81 -14.90
C THR A 95 -14.71 -5.51 -15.71
N GLY A 96 -13.57 -5.82 -15.07
CA GLY A 96 -12.43 -6.47 -15.70
C GLY A 96 -11.47 -5.51 -16.38
N LYS A 97 -11.62 -4.19 -16.20
CA LYS A 97 -10.70 -3.21 -16.78
C LYS A 97 -9.45 -3.08 -15.95
N ILE A 98 -8.31 -3.00 -16.61
CA ILE A 98 -7.00 -2.81 -16.01
C ILE A 98 -6.82 -1.33 -15.63
N VAL A 99 -6.61 -1.04 -14.35
CA VAL A 99 -6.40 0.30 -13.80
C VAL A 99 -4.90 0.53 -13.57
N MET A 100 -4.20 0.93 -14.64
CA MET A 100 -2.74 1.09 -14.71
C MET A 100 -2.39 2.37 -15.51
N PRO A 101 -1.21 3.00 -15.31
CA PRO A 101 -0.05 2.54 -14.55
C PRO A 101 -0.13 2.76 -13.03
N CYS A 102 -1.08 3.55 -12.53
CA CYS A 102 -1.22 3.82 -11.10
C CYS A 102 -2.70 3.87 -10.70
N TYR A 103 -3.10 3.00 -9.77
CA TYR A 103 -4.48 2.93 -9.28
C TYR A 103 -5.02 4.27 -8.77
N VAL A 104 -4.16 5.03 -8.10
CA VAL A 104 -4.52 6.30 -7.46
C VAL A 104 -4.64 7.43 -8.47
N LEU A 105 -3.70 7.54 -9.41
CA LEU A 105 -3.74 8.61 -10.41
C LEU A 105 -4.83 8.38 -11.46
N ASN A 106 -5.22 7.14 -11.68
CA ASN A 106 -6.28 6.80 -12.63
C ASN A 106 -7.68 6.77 -12.00
N GLU A 107 -7.83 7.14 -10.72
CA GLU A 107 -9.13 7.22 -10.04
C GLU A 107 -10.05 6.02 -10.33
N TYR A 108 -9.51 4.79 -10.22
CA TYR A 108 -10.28 3.56 -10.44
C TYR A 108 -10.78 3.35 -11.89
N SER A 109 -10.38 4.20 -12.83
CA SER A 109 -10.74 4.10 -14.24
C SER A 109 -9.67 3.36 -15.03
N GLY A 110 -10.06 2.25 -15.64
CA GLY A 110 -9.27 1.54 -16.65
C GLY A 110 -9.88 1.70 -18.04
N GLU A 111 -9.08 1.53 -19.08
CA GLU A 111 -9.57 1.52 -20.47
C GLU A 111 -9.55 0.10 -21.07
N SER A 112 -8.51 -0.66 -20.76
CA SER A 112 -8.26 -1.98 -21.37
C SER A 112 -8.84 -3.12 -20.55
N ILE A 113 -9.54 -4.06 -21.20
CA ILE A 113 -10.13 -5.23 -20.57
C ILE A 113 -9.09 -6.36 -20.42
N VAL A 114 -8.99 -6.97 -19.24
CA VAL A 114 -7.89 -7.88 -18.90
C VAL A 114 -7.80 -9.12 -19.80
N TRP A 115 -8.94 -9.69 -20.22
CA TRP A 115 -8.97 -10.86 -21.09
C TRP A 115 -8.81 -10.54 -22.59
N GLU A 116 -8.80 -9.25 -22.96
CA GLU A 116 -8.61 -8.77 -24.34
C GLU A 116 -7.23 -8.14 -24.54
N THR A 117 -6.47 -7.98 -23.46
CA THR A 117 -5.20 -7.25 -23.45
C THR A 117 -4.01 -8.19 -23.37
N ASN A 118 -3.00 -7.95 -24.23
CA ASN A 118 -1.68 -8.54 -24.03
C ASN A 118 -0.98 -7.85 -22.85
N ILE A 119 -1.19 -8.39 -21.64
CA ILE A 119 -0.69 -7.83 -20.37
C ILE A 119 0.83 -7.59 -20.42
N PRO A 120 1.68 -8.55 -20.87
CA PRO A 120 3.12 -8.31 -20.96
C PRO A 120 3.52 -7.14 -21.88
N ALA A 121 2.82 -6.96 -23.01
CA ALA A 121 3.09 -5.86 -23.92
C ALA A 121 2.66 -4.51 -23.34
N MET A 122 1.45 -4.43 -22.80
CA MET A 122 0.94 -3.24 -22.10
C MET A 122 1.83 -2.85 -20.91
N TRP A 123 2.29 -3.83 -20.13
CA TRP A 123 3.17 -3.59 -19.00
C TRP A 123 4.49 -2.94 -19.39
N LYS A 124 5.07 -3.37 -20.52
CA LYS A 124 6.32 -2.82 -21.05
C LYS A 124 6.14 -1.45 -21.70
N SER A 125 4.91 -1.06 -22.07
CA SER A 125 4.66 0.24 -22.70
C SER A 125 4.60 1.41 -21.72
N PHE A 126 4.54 1.16 -20.40
CA PHE A 126 4.49 2.23 -19.41
C PHE A 126 5.87 2.83 -19.11
N GLY A 127 5.94 4.16 -19.06
CA GLY A 127 7.11 4.92 -18.59
C GLY A 127 7.25 4.88 -17.06
N TRP A 128 7.65 3.72 -16.51
CA TRP A 128 7.67 3.50 -15.06
C TRP A 128 8.47 4.52 -14.24
N SER A 129 9.56 5.03 -14.81
CA SER A 129 10.44 6.02 -14.16
C SER A 129 9.71 7.31 -13.79
N GLU A 130 8.67 7.68 -14.52
CA GLU A 130 7.87 8.89 -14.27
C GLU A 130 7.13 8.81 -12.94
N PHE A 131 6.83 7.59 -12.48
CA PHE A 131 6.09 7.35 -11.24
C PHE A 131 6.99 7.18 -10.03
N GLU A 132 8.29 6.93 -10.19
CA GLU A 132 9.21 6.63 -9.07
C GLU A 132 9.29 7.76 -8.05
N SER A 133 9.13 9.01 -8.49
CA SER A 133 9.12 10.19 -7.62
C SER A 133 7.73 10.51 -7.03
N CYS A 134 6.67 9.77 -7.40
CA CYS A 134 5.32 10.05 -6.94
C CYS A 134 5.10 9.60 -5.50
N ASN A 135 4.92 10.55 -4.59
CA ASN A 135 4.85 10.32 -3.14
C ASN A 135 3.47 10.68 -2.53
N LYS A 136 2.43 10.82 -3.36
CA LYS A 136 1.14 11.43 -2.97
C LYS A 136 0.21 10.54 -2.14
N CYS A 137 0.32 9.21 -2.23
CA CYS A 137 -0.76 8.30 -1.81
C CYS A 137 -0.51 7.50 -0.52
N ALA A 138 0.45 7.87 0.33
CA ALA A 138 0.77 7.15 1.57
C ALA A 138 0.95 5.63 1.36
N LEU A 139 1.58 5.25 0.25
CA LEU A 139 1.76 3.85 -0.15
C LEU A 139 0.44 3.10 -0.42
N ALA A 140 -0.69 3.75 -0.70
CA ALA A 140 -1.98 3.07 -0.84
C ALA A 140 -2.07 2.02 -1.97
N CYS A 141 -1.26 2.16 -3.03
CA CYS A 141 -1.13 1.13 -4.07
C CYS A 141 -0.45 -0.15 -3.54
N TYR A 142 0.34 -0.01 -2.48
CA TYR A 142 0.92 -1.13 -1.73
C TYR A 142 -0.09 -1.42 -0.64
N LEU A 143 -0.90 -2.47 -0.84
CA LEU A 143 -1.31 -3.26 0.31
C LEU A 143 -0.02 -3.54 1.09
N GLU A 144 0.14 -2.87 2.23
CA GLU A 144 1.42 -2.85 2.93
C GLU A 144 1.92 -4.31 3.04
N PRO A 145 3.18 -4.61 2.73
CA PRO A 145 3.67 -6.00 2.73
C PRO A 145 3.40 -6.78 4.04
N SER A 146 3.10 -6.08 5.14
CA SER A 146 2.70 -6.63 6.44
C SER A 146 1.23 -7.07 6.54
N LEU A 147 0.33 -6.60 5.67
CA LEU A 147 -1.03 -7.15 5.51
C LEU A 147 -0.99 -8.60 5.02
N PHE A 148 0.11 -8.99 4.38
CA PHE A 148 0.43 -10.38 4.09
C PHE A 148 1.29 -10.91 5.23
N SER A 149 0.65 -11.41 6.29
CA SER A 149 1.39 -12.03 7.40
C SER A 149 2.21 -13.22 6.91
N TRP A 150 3.54 -13.04 6.84
CA TRP A 150 4.54 -14.04 6.49
C TRP A 150 4.74 -15.13 7.58
N THR A 151 3.90 -15.12 8.61
CA THR A 151 3.99 -16.04 9.76
C THR A 151 3.46 -17.46 9.47
N LYS A 152 2.89 -17.70 8.28
CA LYS A 152 2.48 -19.03 7.79
C LYS A 152 3.38 -19.48 6.62
N PRO A 153 4.41 -20.31 6.87
CA PRO A 153 5.32 -20.82 5.84
C PRO A 153 4.62 -21.57 4.68
N SER A 154 3.42 -22.13 4.92
CA SER A 154 2.64 -22.82 3.90
C SER A 154 2.14 -21.92 2.76
N MET A 155 2.00 -20.61 3.00
CA MET A 155 1.57 -19.62 2.00
C MET A 155 2.72 -19.09 1.14
N VAL A 156 3.97 -19.25 1.61
CA VAL A 156 5.20 -18.83 0.91
C VAL A 156 5.60 -19.86 -0.15
N LYS A 157 5.42 -21.15 0.16
CA LYS A 157 5.81 -22.24 -0.74
C LYS A 157 4.98 -22.27 -2.04
N SER A 158 3.67 -22.06 -1.94
CA SER A 158 2.75 -22.12 -3.08
C SER A 158 2.77 -20.91 -4.01
N ARG A 159 3.41 -19.79 -3.62
CA ARG A 159 3.34 -18.52 -4.39
C ARG A 159 4.68 -17.94 -4.80
N ILE A 160 5.79 -18.33 -4.17
CA ILE A 160 7.14 -17.89 -4.57
C ILE A 160 7.90 -19.05 -5.19
N ILE A 161 7.93 -20.21 -4.55
CA ILE A 161 8.77 -21.32 -5.01
C ILE A 161 8.14 -22.02 -6.22
N ASP A 162 6.84 -22.32 -6.22
CA ASP A 162 6.19 -22.99 -7.35
C ASP A 162 6.06 -22.05 -8.58
N SER A 163 5.88 -20.76 -8.34
CA SER A 163 5.74 -19.73 -9.38
C SER A 163 7.09 -19.33 -10.00
N VAL A 164 8.16 -19.30 -9.22
CA VAL A 164 9.53 -19.04 -9.74
C VAL A 164 10.15 -20.31 -10.32
N SER A 165 9.89 -21.49 -9.73
CA SER A 165 10.36 -22.79 -10.27
C SER A 165 9.77 -23.08 -11.65
N SER A 166 8.46 -22.87 -11.85
CA SER A 166 7.84 -23.04 -13.18
C SER A 166 8.37 -22.04 -14.22
N TYR A 167 8.70 -20.82 -13.79
CA TYR A 167 9.26 -19.78 -14.67
C TYR A 167 10.74 -20.02 -15.03
N VAL A 168 11.51 -20.65 -14.14
CA VAL A 168 12.94 -20.94 -14.35
C VAL A 168 13.17 -22.29 -15.04
N THR A 169 12.26 -23.27 -14.86
CA THR A 169 12.43 -24.62 -15.43
C THR A 169 11.67 -24.85 -16.74
N GLY A 170 10.80 -23.93 -17.17
CA GLY A 170 10.11 -24.02 -18.47
C GLY A 170 9.22 -25.25 -18.64
N ALA A 171 8.90 -25.97 -17.57
CA ALA A 171 8.03 -27.14 -17.62
C ALA A 171 6.57 -26.71 -17.43
N VAL A 172 5.86 -26.57 -18.54
CA VAL A 172 4.39 -26.51 -18.55
C VAL A 172 3.89 -27.94 -18.31
N ALA A 173 3.29 -28.20 -17.16
CA ALA A 173 2.54 -29.45 -16.94
C ALA A 173 1.11 -29.27 -17.48
N HIS A 174 0.70 -30.19 -18.36
CA HIS A 174 -0.65 -30.34 -18.90
C HIS A 174 -1.69 -30.65 -17.82
#